data_AF-A0A447RVH0-F1
#
_entry.id   AF-A0A447RVH0-F1
#
_cell.length_a   1.000
_cell.length_b   1.000
_cell.length_c   1.000
_cell.angle_alpha   90.00
_cell.angle_beta   90.00
_cell.angle_gamma   90.00
#
_symmetry.space_group_name_H-M   'P 1'
#
loop_
_entity.id
_entity.type
_entity.pdbx_description
1 polymer ?
#
loop_
_entity_poly.entity_id
_entity_poly.type
_entity_poly.pdbx_seq_one_letter_code
_entity_poly.pdbx_strand_id
1 'polypeptide(L)'
;MLSALAVSRCANWSAGDRLIKPLLGTLEYGLPHRNLVKGIAAAMHFRSEDDPQAQELAALIADKGPQAALAQISGLDAASDVVAEAVNDYNAEK
;
A
#
# COMPACT_ATOMS: atom_id res chain seq x y z
N MET A 1 3.20 -19.05 -21.90
CA MET A 1 2.77 -18.83 -20.49
C MET A 1 3.61 -17.70 -19.92
N LEU A 2 3.21 -16.45 -20.15
CA LEU A 2 3.96 -15.25 -19.80
C LEU A 2 3.04 -14.31 -19.03
N SER A 3 2.80 -14.57 -17.74
CA SER A 3 1.93 -13.71 -16.92
C SER A 3 2.40 -13.51 -15.47
N ALA A 4 3.64 -13.87 -15.14
CA ALA A 4 4.16 -13.81 -13.77
C ALA A 4 5.25 -12.75 -13.54
N LEU A 5 5.60 -11.93 -14.52
CA LEU A 5 6.74 -11.00 -14.45
C LEU A 5 6.39 -9.51 -14.57
N ALA A 6 5.09 -9.14 -14.56
CA ALA A 6 4.70 -7.73 -14.61
C ALA A 6 4.74 -7.05 -13.22
N VAL A 7 4.65 -7.80 -12.12
CA VAL A 7 4.69 -7.25 -10.74
C VAL A 7 6.12 -7.09 -10.21
N SER A 8 7.15 -7.09 -11.07
CA SER A 8 8.55 -7.02 -10.64
C SER A 8 9.12 -5.60 -10.54
N ARG A 9 8.32 -4.52 -10.72
CA ARG A 9 8.87 -3.16 -10.62
C ARG A 9 7.89 -2.02 -10.34
N CYS A 10 6.86 -2.25 -9.51
CA CYS A 10 6.20 -1.13 -8.82
C CYS A 10 7.06 -0.53 -7.68
N ALA A 11 8.31 -0.98 -7.54
CA ALA A 11 9.32 -0.52 -6.58
C ALA A 11 9.74 0.96 -6.71
N ASN A 12 9.07 1.76 -7.54
CA ASN A 12 9.27 3.22 -7.56
C ASN A 12 8.05 3.99 -7.05
N TRP A 13 7.26 3.39 -6.15
CA TRP A 13 6.45 4.17 -5.22
C TRP A 13 7.41 4.88 -4.24
N SER A 14 8.08 5.94 -4.69
CA SER A 14 8.94 6.76 -3.82
C SER A 14 8.15 7.37 -2.66
N ALA A 15 6.80 7.39 -2.72
CA ALA A 15 5.93 7.70 -1.58
C ALA A 15 5.72 6.50 -0.65
N GLY A 16 5.43 5.32 -1.23
CA GLY A 16 5.33 4.06 -0.49
C GLY A 16 6.59 3.71 0.25
N ASP A 17 7.73 3.69 -0.42
CA ASP A 17 9.02 3.35 0.18
C ASP A 17 9.41 4.34 1.29
N ARG A 18 9.00 5.62 1.17
CA ARG A 18 9.14 6.66 2.21
C ARG A 18 8.16 6.52 3.37
N LEU A 19 7.05 5.81 3.22
CA LEU A 19 6.05 5.59 4.28
C LEU A 19 6.16 4.20 4.92
N ILE A 20 6.46 3.17 4.11
CA ILE A 20 6.61 1.77 4.49
C ILE A 20 7.91 1.53 5.27
N LYS A 21 9.05 2.13 4.86
CA LYS A 21 10.30 2.02 5.64
C LYS A 21 10.20 2.61 7.06
N PRO A 22 9.68 3.84 7.26
CA PRO A 22 9.46 4.32 8.61
C PRO A 22 8.35 3.54 9.32
N LEU A 23 7.34 2.99 8.62
CA LEU A 23 6.33 2.13 9.25
C LEU A 23 6.96 0.86 9.84
N LEU A 24 7.81 0.18 9.07
CA LEU A 24 8.59 -0.96 9.54
C LEU A 24 9.44 -0.59 10.76
N GLY A 25 10.17 0.53 10.69
CA GLY A 25 10.95 1.02 11.83
C GLY A 25 10.07 1.30 13.05
N THR A 26 8.90 1.93 12.88
CA THR A 26 7.99 2.15 14.02
C THR A 26 7.45 0.87 14.61
N LEU A 27 7.27 -0.20 13.83
CA LEU A 27 6.90 -1.51 14.34
C LEU A 27 8.03 -2.16 15.13
N GLU A 28 9.26 -2.07 14.61
CA GLU A 28 10.46 -2.55 15.32
C GLU A 28 10.68 -1.84 16.66
N TYR A 29 10.39 -0.54 16.72
CA TYR A 29 10.56 0.29 17.91
C TYR A 29 9.28 0.48 18.76
N GLY A 30 8.14 -0.12 18.37
CA GLY A 30 6.86 0.03 19.08
C GLY A 30 6.34 1.48 19.16
N LEU A 31 6.63 2.29 18.15
CA LEU A 31 6.29 3.71 18.10
C LEU A 31 4.91 3.95 17.45
N PRO A 32 4.22 5.06 17.78
CA PRO A 32 2.93 5.37 17.19
C PRO A 32 3.04 5.63 15.68
N HIS A 33 2.34 4.84 14.88
CA HIS A 33 2.38 4.88 13.41
C HIS A 33 1.07 5.34 12.74
N ARG A 34 0.10 5.83 13.51
CA ARG A 34 -1.21 6.27 12.98
C ARG A 34 -1.13 7.27 11.82
N ASN A 35 -0.18 8.19 11.85
CA ASN A 35 -0.01 9.17 10.77
C ASN A 35 0.53 8.54 9.48
N LEU A 36 1.36 7.49 9.58
CA LEU A 36 1.86 6.75 8.44
C LEU A 36 0.75 5.92 7.81
N VAL A 37 -0.07 5.26 8.64
CA VAL A 37 -1.24 4.49 8.22
C VAL A 37 -2.22 5.36 7.43
N LYS A 38 -2.53 6.57 7.92
CA LYS A 38 -3.35 7.54 7.18
C LYS A 38 -2.72 7.97 5.85
N GLY A 39 -1.41 8.22 5.83
CA GLY A 39 -0.70 8.56 4.60
C GLY A 39 -0.77 7.44 3.56
N ILE A 40 -0.68 6.19 4.00
CA ILE A 40 -0.82 5.00 3.16
C ILE A 40 -2.25 4.89 2.62
N ALA A 41 -3.26 5.05 3.48
CA ALA A 41 -4.67 5.03 3.08
C ALA A 41 -4.97 6.12 2.02
N ALA A 42 -4.53 7.36 2.25
CA ALA A 42 -4.67 8.45 1.28
C ALA A 42 -3.94 8.16 -0.03
N ALA A 43 -2.74 7.58 0.03
CA ALA A 43 -1.98 7.21 -1.16
C ALA A 43 -2.64 6.05 -1.93
N MET A 44 -3.33 5.13 -1.25
CA MET A 44 -4.14 4.08 -1.90
C MET A 44 -5.39 4.64 -2.59
N HIS A 45 -5.91 5.76 -2.12
CA HIS A 45 -6.98 6.54 -2.78
C HIS A 45 -6.48 7.44 -3.90
N PHE A 46 -5.17 7.61 -4.04
CA PHE A 46 -4.62 8.43 -5.11
C PHE A 46 -5.02 7.85 -6.47
N ARG A 47 -5.67 8.68 -7.28
CA ARG A 47 -6.06 8.37 -8.66
C ARG A 47 -5.48 9.46 -9.55
N SER A 48 -4.78 9.06 -10.59
CA SER A 48 -4.22 9.96 -11.58
C SER A 48 -4.33 9.30 -12.96
N GLU A 49 -4.84 10.04 -13.93
CA GLU A 49 -5.02 9.55 -15.30
C GLU A 49 -3.72 9.62 -16.09
N ASP A 50 -2.84 10.55 -15.74
CA ASP A 50 -1.51 10.73 -16.33
C ASP A 50 -0.45 9.78 -15.77
N ASP A 51 -0.74 9.08 -14.67
CA ASP A 51 0.22 8.20 -14.02
C ASP A 51 -0.15 6.71 -14.20
N PRO A 52 0.58 5.96 -15.03
CA PRO A 52 0.28 4.55 -15.27
C PRO A 52 0.44 3.68 -14.01
N GLN A 53 1.21 4.10 -13.01
CA GLN A 53 1.30 3.35 -11.74
C GLN A 53 0.06 3.57 -10.88
N ALA A 54 -0.51 4.78 -10.85
CA ALA A 54 -1.77 5.03 -10.15
C ALA A 54 -2.94 4.23 -10.78
N GLN A 55 -2.94 4.07 -12.10
CA GLN A 55 -3.91 3.21 -12.79
C GLN A 55 -3.70 1.72 -12.45
N GLU A 56 -2.45 1.23 -12.45
CA GLU A 56 -2.14 -0.15 -12.07
C GLU A 56 -2.52 -0.43 -10.61
N LEU A 57 -2.27 0.51 -9.71
CA LEU A 57 -2.68 0.43 -8.31
C LEU A 57 -4.20 0.34 -8.17
N ALA A 58 -4.94 1.20 -8.87
CA ALA A 58 -6.40 1.19 -8.85
C ALA A 58 -6.96 -0.14 -9.38
N ALA A 59 -6.37 -0.66 -10.46
CA ALA A 59 -6.72 -1.96 -11.02
C ALA A 59 -6.40 -3.10 -10.03
N LEU A 60 -5.24 -3.06 -9.36
CA LEU A 60 -4.83 -4.06 -8.38
C LEU A 60 -5.75 -4.09 -7.16
N ILE A 61 -6.14 -2.92 -6.66
CA ILE A 61 -7.11 -2.78 -5.55
C ILE A 61 -8.49 -3.28 -6.00
N ALA A 62 -8.90 -3.04 -7.24
CA ALA A 62 -10.17 -3.53 -7.76
C ALA A 62 -10.18 -5.05 -7.97
N ASP A 63 -9.05 -5.64 -8.39
CA ASP A 63 -8.91 -7.08 -8.67
C ASP A 63 -8.78 -7.91 -7.38
N LYS A 64 -7.90 -7.50 -6.47
CA LYS A 64 -7.54 -8.29 -5.27
C LYS A 64 -8.05 -7.71 -3.95
N GLY A 65 -8.56 -6.49 -3.97
CA GLY A 65 -8.91 -5.74 -2.77
C GLY A 65 -7.74 -4.95 -2.17
N PRO A 66 -8.04 -3.96 -1.30
CA PRO A 66 -7.05 -3.06 -0.73
C PRO A 66 -6.01 -3.78 0.15
N GLN A 67 -6.42 -4.84 0.87
CA GLN A 67 -5.52 -5.60 1.76
C GLN A 67 -4.41 -6.32 0.99
N ALA A 68 -4.79 -7.09 -0.03
CA ALA A 68 -3.83 -7.84 -0.84
C ALA A 68 -2.95 -6.91 -1.68
N ALA A 69 -3.53 -5.80 -2.19
CA ALA A 69 -2.77 -4.78 -2.90
C ALA A 69 -1.70 -4.15 -1.99
N LEU A 70 -2.09 -3.74 -0.78
CA LEU A 70 -1.17 -3.12 0.18
C LEU A 70 -0.05 -4.10 0.58
N ALA A 71 -0.38 -5.35 0.90
CA ALA A 71 0.60 -6.38 1.23
C ALA A 71 1.59 -6.62 0.07
N GLN A 72 1.09 -6.68 -1.17
CA GLN A 72 1.91 -6.87 -2.36
C GLN A 72 2.85 -5.69 -2.64
N ILE A 73 2.41 -4.45 -2.36
CA ILE A 73 3.19 -3.24 -2.62
C ILE A 73 4.18 -2.96 -1.49
N SER A 74 3.75 -3.11 -0.25
CA SER A 74 4.57 -2.85 0.94
C SER A 74 5.55 -3.98 1.25
N GLY A 75 5.28 -5.20 0.77
CA GLY A 75 5.99 -6.41 1.18
C GLY A 75 5.69 -6.82 2.62
N LEU A 76 4.69 -6.19 3.25
CA LEU A 76 4.20 -6.57 4.59
C LEU A 76 3.26 -7.76 4.49
N ASP A 77 3.18 -8.52 5.59
CA ASP A 77 2.24 -9.63 5.67
C ASP A 77 0.79 -9.11 5.69
N ALA A 78 -0.07 -9.71 4.87
CA ALA A 78 -1.47 -9.30 4.76
C ALA A 78 -2.26 -9.50 6.06
N ALA A 79 -1.80 -10.39 6.95
CA ALA A 79 -2.38 -10.63 8.26
C ALA A 79 -1.77 -9.75 9.37
N SER A 80 -0.85 -8.85 9.04
CA SER A 80 -0.28 -7.93 10.02
C SER A 80 -1.31 -6.89 10.46
N ASP A 81 -1.31 -6.55 11.75
CA ASP A 81 -2.22 -5.56 12.34
C ASP A 81 -2.15 -4.21 11.62
N VAL A 82 -0.97 -3.78 11.15
CA VAL A 82 -0.83 -2.51 10.41
C VAL A 82 -1.50 -2.52 9.04
N VAL A 83 -1.53 -3.67 8.37
CA VAL A 83 -2.21 -3.80 7.08
C VAL A 83 -3.72 -3.76 7.32
N ALA A 84 -4.20 -4.42 8.37
CA ALA A 84 -5.59 -4.34 8.78
C ALA A 84 -5.99 -2.90 9.17
N GLU A 85 -5.14 -2.18 9.92
CA GLU A 85 -5.37 -0.79 10.31
C GLU A 85 -5.42 0.15 9.09
N ALA A 86 -4.47 0.01 8.15
CA ALA A 86 -4.44 0.81 6.92
C ALA A 86 -5.64 0.56 6.01
N VAL A 87 -6.07 -0.70 5.88
CA VAL A 87 -7.28 -1.04 5.13
C VAL A 87 -8.53 -0.51 5.82
N ASN A 88 -8.57 -0.52 7.15
CA ASN A 88 -9.67 0.03 7.91
C ASN A 88 -9.77 1.56 7.72
N ASP A 89 -8.66 2.29 7.84
CA ASP A 89 -8.61 3.74 7.53
C ASP A 89 -8.99 4.02 6.07
N TYR A 90 -8.49 3.22 5.12
CA TYR A 90 -8.85 3.33 3.70
C TYR A 90 -10.36 3.19 3.46
N ASN A 91 -11.00 2.24 4.14
CA ASN A 91 -12.45 2.04 4.06
C ASN A 91 -13.25 3.08 4.84
N ALA A 92 -12.65 3.69 5.87
CA ALA A 92 -13.29 4.71 6.71
C ALA A 92 -13.29 6.09 6.04
N GLU A 93 -12.31 6.42 5.20
CA GLU A 93 -12.27 7.68 4.42
C GLU A 93 -13.16 7.65 3.15
N LYS A 94 -14.20 6.80 3.13
CA LYS A 94 -15.13 6.66 2.00
C LYS A 94 -16.24 7.71 1.98
#